data_AF-A0A1M5MSJ8-F1
#
_entry.id   AF-A0A1M5MSJ8-F1
#
_cell.length_a   1.000
_cell.length_b   1.000
_cell.length_c   1.000
_cell.angle_alpha   90.00
_cell.angle_beta   90.00
_cell.angle_gamma   90.00
#
_symmetry.space_group_name_H-M   'P 1'
#
loop_
_entity.id
_entity.type
_entity.pdbx_description
1 polymer ?
#
loop_
_entity_poly.entity_id
_entity_poly.type
_entity_poly.pdbx_seq_one_letter_code
_entity_poly.pdbx_strand_id
1 'polypeptide(L)'
;MRTELTYVELKSGYNDNGPAWIGQGQYNRTGLTLYFNGRVFKKGPAGSEGNYFDLETGEQYWISGVKKRGGDRHWAGSGAIAIDEAVVEAYLELRGLISLPKGYKVVTLDNLPARETSVEYENQNREEFFDESLRFKDVDTLTDVQLDELIDYYQGEDLPSIHKKARKGYIDKLDMLLQVRASRQAKNPA
;
A
#
# COMPACT_ATOMS: atom_id res chain seq x y z
N MET A 1 -13.50 -9.51 -4.18
CA MET A 1 -12.13 -9.35 -4.72
C MET A 1 -12.09 -10.04 -6.07
N ARG A 2 -11.23 -9.58 -6.98
CA ARG A 2 -11.06 -10.19 -8.31
C ARG A 2 -9.67 -10.77 -8.39
N THR A 3 -9.58 -12.02 -8.81
CA THR A 3 -8.33 -12.77 -8.85
C THR A 3 -7.90 -12.93 -10.30
N GLU A 4 -6.69 -12.51 -10.64
CA GLU A 4 -6.17 -12.48 -12.02
C GLU A 4 -4.71 -12.96 -12.07
N LEU A 5 -4.31 -13.52 -13.22
CA LEU A 5 -2.90 -13.83 -13.47
C LEU A 5 -2.15 -12.53 -13.75
N THR A 6 -1.22 -12.17 -12.87
CA THR A 6 -0.61 -10.84 -12.83
C THR A 6 0.89 -10.91 -13.04
N TYR A 7 1.40 -9.98 -13.84
CA TYR A 7 2.83 -9.66 -13.98
C TYR A 7 3.17 -8.46 -13.09
N VAL A 8 4.26 -8.56 -12.35
CA VAL A 8 4.78 -7.52 -11.44
C VAL A 8 6.27 -7.34 -11.71
N GLU A 9 6.73 -6.11 -11.92
CA GLU A 9 8.15 -5.78 -12.16
C GLU A 9 8.56 -4.57 -11.33
N LEU A 10 9.67 -4.67 -10.59
CA LEU A 10 10.23 -3.56 -9.84
C LEU A 10 10.88 -2.54 -10.79
N LYS A 11 10.51 -1.26 -10.68
CA LYS A 11 11.04 -0.16 -11.50
C LYS A 11 12.08 0.66 -10.76
N SER A 12 11.86 0.93 -9.47
CA SER A 12 12.78 1.73 -8.66
C SER A 12 14.21 1.18 -8.70
N GLY A 13 15.16 1.99 -9.17
CA GLY A 13 16.57 1.61 -9.26
C GLY A 13 16.94 0.74 -10.47
N TYR A 14 15.99 0.48 -11.39
CA TYR A 14 16.21 -0.37 -12.55
C TYR A 14 15.79 0.29 -13.86
N ASN A 15 16.69 0.29 -14.84
CA ASN A 15 16.41 0.74 -16.20
C ASN A 15 15.82 -0.42 -17.04
N ASP A 16 14.55 -0.78 -16.80
CA ASP A 16 13.78 -1.86 -17.47
C ASP A 16 14.26 -3.30 -17.23
N ASN A 17 15.22 -3.49 -16.32
CA ASN A 17 15.82 -4.79 -16.01
C ASN A 17 15.50 -5.25 -14.58
N GLY A 18 14.39 -4.78 -14.02
CA GLY A 18 14.00 -5.09 -12.67
C GLY A 18 13.73 -6.58 -12.44
N PRO A 19 13.86 -7.08 -11.20
CA PRO A 19 13.24 -8.32 -10.81
C PRO A 19 11.75 -8.32 -11.19
N ALA A 20 11.26 -9.44 -11.74
CA ALA A 20 9.85 -9.56 -12.10
C ALA A 20 9.29 -10.94 -11.78
N TRP A 21 7.98 -10.95 -11.56
CA TRP A 21 7.21 -12.07 -11.09
C TRP A 21 5.92 -12.24 -11.89
N ILE A 22 5.49 -13.49 -12.03
CA ILE A 22 4.14 -13.87 -12.45
C ILE A 22 3.53 -14.73 -11.35
N GLY A 23 2.31 -14.39 -10.94
CA GLY A 23 1.62 -15.06 -9.86
C GLY A 23 0.13 -14.72 -9.86
N GLN A 24 -0.57 -15.21 -8.84
CA GLN A 24 -1.97 -14.91 -8.65
C GLN A 24 -2.15 -13.56 -7.95
N GLY A 25 -2.55 -12.54 -8.69
CA GLY A 25 -2.88 -11.23 -8.13
C GLY A 25 -4.32 -11.17 -7.64
N GLN A 26 -4.53 -10.62 -6.45
CA GLN A 26 -5.86 -10.37 -5.90
C GLN A 26 -6.13 -8.87 -5.85
N TYR A 27 -7.05 -8.40 -6.66
CA TYR A 27 -7.48 -7.01 -6.69
C TYR A 27 -8.67 -6.77 -5.76
N ASN A 28 -8.67 -5.62 -5.09
CA ASN A 28 -9.85 -5.15 -4.39
C ASN A 28 -10.98 -4.79 -5.39
N ARG A 29 -12.17 -4.48 -4.87
CA ARG A 29 -13.36 -4.20 -5.70
C ARG A 29 -13.16 -3.04 -6.67
N THR A 30 -12.33 -2.06 -6.34
CA THR A 30 -12.07 -0.88 -7.18
C THR A 30 -10.91 -1.08 -8.15
N GLY A 31 -10.14 -2.16 -8.01
CA GLY A 31 -8.92 -2.39 -8.80
C GLY A 31 -7.78 -1.41 -8.48
N LEU A 32 -7.85 -0.69 -7.37
CA LEU A 32 -6.83 0.27 -6.95
C LEU A 32 -5.77 -0.34 -6.02
N THR A 33 -6.11 -1.47 -5.39
CA THR A 33 -5.20 -2.21 -4.50
C THR A 33 -5.01 -3.62 -5.04
N LEU A 34 -3.77 -4.08 -5.04
CA LEU A 34 -3.37 -5.43 -5.40
C LEU A 34 -2.64 -6.08 -4.22
N TYR A 35 -3.03 -7.29 -3.89
CA TYR A 35 -2.31 -8.19 -2.98
C TYR A 35 -1.59 -9.23 -3.82
N PHE A 36 -0.28 -9.35 -3.64
CA PHE A 36 0.56 -10.22 -4.44
C PHE A 36 1.87 -10.53 -3.70
N ASN A 37 2.21 -11.81 -3.56
CA ASN A 37 3.48 -12.27 -2.97
C ASN A 37 3.78 -11.63 -1.60
N GLY A 38 2.81 -11.72 -0.67
CA GLY A 38 2.90 -11.14 0.67
C GLY A 38 2.90 -9.61 0.73
N ARG A 39 2.75 -8.91 -0.40
CA ARG A 39 2.83 -7.44 -0.49
C ARG A 39 1.51 -6.82 -0.86
N VAL A 40 1.34 -5.55 -0.45
CA VAL A 40 0.19 -4.72 -0.79
C VAL A 40 0.64 -3.56 -1.66
N PHE A 41 0.11 -3.51 -2.87
CA PHE A 41 0.40 -2.46 -3.83
C PHE A 41 -0.79 -1.54 -4.01
N LYS A 42 -0.53 -0.24 -4.12
CA LYS A 42 -1.53 0.78 -4.43
C LYS A 42 -1.24 1.41 -5.77
N LYS A 43 -2.29 1.63 -6.56
CA LYS A 43 -2.19 2.25 -7.88
C LYS A 43 -1.64 3.67 -7.75
N GLY A 44 -0.57 3.95 -8.47
CA GLY A 44 0.12 5.24 -8.48
C GLY A 44 -0.48 6.23 -9.47
N PRO A 45 -0.10 7.52 -9.37
CA PRO A 45 -0.48 8.54 -10.35
C PRO A 45 0.12 8.24 -11.73
N ALA A 46 -0.59 8.62 -12.78
CA ALA A 46 -0.13 8.46 -14.15
C ALA A 46 1.19 9.24 -14.41
N GLY A 47 2.10 8.65 -15.19
CA GLY A 47 3.36 9.30 -15.59
C GLY A 47 4.57 9.01 -14.70
N SER A 48 4.45 8.09 -13.73
CA SER A 48 5.58 7.55 -12.95
C SER A 48 6.29 6.40 -13.70
N GLU A 49 7.47 5.98 -13.23
CA GLU A 49 8.23 4.88 -13.85
C GLU A 49 7.51 3.54 -13.71
N GLY A 50 6.75 3.37 -12.62
CA GLY A 50 5.77 2.31 -12.41
C GLY A 50 4.33 2.82 -12.49
N ASN A 51 3.35 1.93 -12.36
CA ASN A 51 1.92 2.27 -12.25
C ASN A 51 1.31 1.88 -10.89
N TYR A 52 2.09 1.21 -10.04
CA TYR A 52 1.78 0.95 -8.64
C TYR A 52 3.00 1.28 -7.78
N PHE A 53 2.78 1.41 -6.48
CA PHE A 53 3.85 1.44 -5.49
C PHE A 53 3.54 0.44 -4.38
N ASP A 54 4.59 -0.15 -3.82
CA ASP A 54 4.52 -0.96 -2.62
C ASP A 54 4.21 -0.06 -1.42
N LEU A 55 3.19 -0.43 -0.65
CA LEU A 55 2.76 0.37 0.50
C LEU A 55 3.73 0.35 1.67
N GLU A 56 4.60 -0.67 1.77
CA GLU A 56 5.61 -0.77 2.83
C GLU A 56 6.87 0.00 2.47
N THR A 57 7.40 -0.18 1.25
CA THR A 57 8.70 0.37 0.86
C THR A 57 8.61 1.68 0.06
N GLY A 58 7.45 2.01 -0.49
CA GLY A 58 7.27 3.14 -1.40
C GLY A 58 7.91 2.95 -2.79
N GLU A 59 8.51 1.79 -3.06
CA GLU A 59 9.11 1.47 -4.35
C GLU A 59 8.05 1.38 -5.44
N GLN A 60 8.41 1.78 -6.67
CA GLN A 60 7.53 1.78 -7.82
C GLN A 60 7.61 0.48 -8.59
N TYR A 61 6.45 -0.02 -9.00
CA TYR A 61 6.29 -1.27 -9.73
C TYR A 61 5.47 -1.06 -10.99
N TRP A 62 5.85 -1.78 -12.05
CA TRP A 62 5.01 -1.98 -13.22
C TRP A 62 4.20 -3.26 -13.06
N ILE A 63 2.88 -3.11 -13.06
CA ILE A 63 1.94 -4.20 -12.81
C ILE A 63 0.88 -4.24 -13.91
N SER A 64 0.67 -5.41 -14.49
CA SER A 64 -0.35 -5.65 -15.51
C SER A 64 -0.87 -7.08 -15.45
N GLY A 65 -1.99 -7.36 -16.10
CA GLY A 65 -2.36 -8.74 -16.40
C GLY A 65 -1.35 -9.38 -17.36
N VAL A 66 -1.17 -10.70 -17.25
CA VAL A 66 -0.29 -11.43 -18.19
C VAL A 66 -0.88 -11.40 -19.59
N LYS A 67 -0.03 -11.10 -20.58
CA LYS A 67 -0.41 -11.01 -21.98
C LYS A 67 -0.47 -12.39 -22.61
N LYS A 68 -1.56 -12.69 -23.32
CA LYS A 68 -1.72 -13.93 -24.11
C LYS A 68 -0.58 -14.17 -25.12
N ARG A 69 -0.02 -13.11 -25.71
CA ARG A 69 1.11 -13.20 -26.65
C ARG A 69 2.48 -13.17 -25.96
N GLY A 70 2.53 -12.96 -24.65
CA GLY A 70 3.74 -12.64 -23.90
C GLY A 70 4.21 -11.21 -24.12
N GLY A 71 5.51 -10.97 -23.91
CA GLY A 71 6.08 -9.63 -23.95
C GLY A 71 5.60 -8.78 -22.77
N ASP A 72 5.47 -9.40 -21.60
CA ASP A 72 5.08 -8.72 -20.36
C ASP A 72 6.14 -7.71 -19.93
N ARG A 73 7.42 -8.13 -19.97
CA ARG A 73 8.59 -7.26 -19.80
C ARG A 73 8.75 -6.29 -20.97
N HIS A 74 9.29 -5.12 -20.68
CA HIS A 74 9.65 -4.12 -21.70
C HIS A 74 10.62 -4.71 -22.75
N TRP A 75 10.57 -4.23 -23.99
CA TRP A 75 11.34 -4.80 -25.11
C TRP A 75 12.86 -4.66 -24.95
N ALA A 76 13.30 -3.63 -24.22
CA ALA A 76 14.70 -3.41 -23.87
C ALA A 76 15.09 -4.08 -22.53
N GLY A 77 14.13 -4.72 -21.85
CA GLY A 77 14.33 -5.41 -20.60
C GLY A 77 14.89 -6.81 -20.77
N SER A 78 15.64 -7.26 -19.78
CA SER A 78 16.32 -8.54 -19.71
C SER A 78 16.25 -9.10 -18.29
N GLY A 79 16.56 -10.37 -18.12
CA GLY A 79 16.49 -11.06 -16.82
C GLY A 79 15.41 -12.12 -16.78
N ALA A 80 15.55 -13.05 -15.83
CA ALA A 80 14.59 -14.12 -15.67
C ALA A 80 13.32 -13.61 -14.96
N ILE A 81 12.16 -14.13 -15.37
CA ILE A 81 10.88 -13.89 -14.72
C ILE A 81 10.62 -15.05 -13.75
N ALA A 82 10.48 -14.74 -12.48
CA ALA A 82 10.02 -15.72 -11.50
C ALA A 82 8.53 -16.01 -11.74
N ILE A 83 8.13 -17.27 -11.81
CA ILE A 83 6.72 -17.66 -11.94
C ILE A 83 6.35 -18.57 -10.79
N ASP A 84 5.24 -18.25 -10.13
CA ASP A 84 4.72 -19.07 -9.06
C ASP A 84 4.32 -20.46 -9.58
N GLU A 85 4.76 -21.50 -8.88
CA GLU A 85 4.47 -22.90 -9.23
C GLU A 85 2.96 -23.15 -9.35
N ALA A 86 2.17 -22.49 -8.51
CA ALA A 86 0.72 -22.64 -8.48
C ALA A 86 0.00 -22.12 -9.75
N VAL A 87 0.64 -21.23 -10.52
CA VAL A 87 0.02 -20.62 -11.72
C VAL A 87 0.66 -21.06 -13.03
N VAL A 88 1.64 -21.97 -13.00
CA VAL A 88 2.33 -22.45 -14.22
C VAL A 88 1.34 -23.02 -15.24
N GLU A 89 0.41 -23.87 -14.81
CA GLU A 89 -0.58 -24.47 -15.70
C GLU A 89 -1.49 -23.42 -16.33
N ALA A 90 -2.06 -22.52 -15.52
CA ALA A 90 -2.92 -21.44 -16.00
C ALA A 90 -2.18 -20.49 -16.96
N TYR A 91 -0.89 -20.22 -16.70
CA TYR A 91 -0.05 -19.44 -17.59
C TYR A 91 0.16 -20.14 -18.93
N LEU A 92 0.47 -21.44 -18.93
CA LEU A 92 0.67 -22.23 -20.15
C LEU A 92 -0.62 -22.30 -20.98
N GLU A 93 -1.77 -22.51 -20.34
CA GLU A 93 -3.08 -22.50 -20.99
C GLU A 93 -3.38 -21.14 -21.62
N LEU A 94 -3.22 -20.05 -20.86
CA LEU A 94 -3.42 -18.68 -21.36
C LEU A 94 -2.57 -18.40 -22.60
N ARG A 95 -1.32 -18.88 -22.59
CA ARG A 95 -0.32 -18.66 -23.65
C ARG A 95 -0.42 -19.67 -24.80
N GLY A 96 -1.19 -20.75 -24.65
CA GLY A 96 -1.24 -21.87 -25.60
C GLY A 96 0.11 -22.58 -25.75
N LEU A 97 0.84 -22.76 -24.65
CA LEU A 97 2.17 -23.37 -24.61
C LEU A 97 2.13 -24.76 -23.96
N ILE A 98 3.05 -25.63 -24.35
CA ILE A 98 3.22 -26.98 -23.78
C ILE A 98 4.20 -26.96 -22.60
N SER A 99 5.15 -26.03 -22.61
CA SER A 99 6.16 -25.88 -21.56
C SER A 99 6.60 -24.43 -21.42
N LEU A 100 7.17 -24.07 -20.26
CA LEU A 100 7.68 -22.73 -20.03
C LEU A 100 8.82 -22.40 -21.02
N PRO A 101 8.81 -21.20 -21.63
CA PRO A 101 9.94 -20.75 -22.45
C PRO A 101 11.21 -20.56 -21.62
N LYS A 102 12.35 -20.39 -22.30
CA LYS A 102 13.59 -19.94 -21.65
C LYS A 102 13.36 -18.59 -20.96
N GLY A 103 14.06 -18.37 -19.84
CA GLY A 103 13.99 -17.12 -19.08
C GLY A 103 12.91 -17.10 -17.98
N TYR A 104 12.21 -18.21 -17.74
CA TYR A 104 11.34 -18.37 -16.57
C TYR A 104 12.03 -19.18 -15.49
N LYS A 105 11.82 -18.82 -14.23
CA LYS A 105 12.26 -19.57 -13.05
C LYS A 105 11.04 -19.90 -12.20
N VAL A 106 10.75 -21.17 -12.00
CA VAL A 106 9.67 -21.59 -11.11
C VAL A 106 10.09 -21.33 -9.67
N VAL A 107 9.21 -20.69 -8.89
CA VAL A 107 9.39 -20.38 -7.48
C VAL A 107 8.08 -20.62 -6.73
N THR A 108 8.12 -20.67 -5.41
CA THR A 108 6.92 -20.58 -4.57
C THR A 108 6.76 -19.14 -4.13
N LEU A 109 5.65 -18.48 -4.49
CA LEU A 109 5.34 -17.15 -3.99
C LEU A 109 4.48 -17.22 -2.73
N ASP A 110 4.52 -16.15 -1.95
CA ASP A 110 3.65 -15.99 -0.80
C ASP A 110 2.22 -15.66 -1.24
N ASN A 111 1.38 -16.68 -1.24
CA ASN A 111 -0.01 -16.62 -1.66
C ASN A 111 -0.98 -16.37 -0.49
N LEU A 112 -0.53 -15.69 0.57
CA LEU A 112 -1.41 -15.26 1.66
C LEU A 112 -2.70 -14.62 1.10
N PRO A 113 -3.89 -15.03 1.59
CA PRO A 113 -5.15 -14.47 1.13
C PRO A 113 -5.17 -12.95 1.29
N ALA A 114 -5.69 -12.23 0.30
CA ALA A 114 -5.79 -10.77 0.37
C ALA A 114 -6.50 -10.28 1.62
N ARG A 115 -7.46 -11.04 2.16
CA ARG A 115 -8.14 -10.68 3.41
C ARG A 115 -7.19 -10.69 4.61
N GLU A 116 -6.31 -11.70 4.70
CA GLU A 116 -5.33 -11.82 5.77
C GLU A 116 -4.28 -10.71 5.62
N THR A 117 -3.70 -10.55 4.43
CA THR A 117 -2.75 -9.46 4.15
C THR A 117 -3.38 -8.07 4.34
N SER A 118 -4.66 -7.89 4.03
CA SER A 118 -5.38 -6.63 4.30
C SER A 118 -5.50 -6.37 5.79
N VAL A 119 -5.90 -7.38 6.57
CA VAL A 119 -6.09 -7.26 8.02
C VAL A 119 -4.74 -7.04 8.70
N GLU A 120 -3.69 -7.77 8.29
CA GLU A 120 -2.33 -7.58 8.77
C GLU A 120 -1.83 -6.17 8.45
N TYR A 121 -1.97 -5.72 7.20
CA TYR A 121 -1.60 -4.36 6.81
C TYR A 121 -2.42 -3.30 7.54
N GLU A 122 -3.75 -3.47 7.65
CA GLU A 122 -4.61 -2.56 8.39
C GLU A 122 -4.27 -2.53 9.87
N ASN A 123 -3.89 -3.65 10.48
CA ASN A 123 -3.48 -3.73 11.88
C ASN A 123 -2.08 -3.14 12.11
N GLN A 124 -1.12 -3.41 11.22
CA GLN A 124 0.22 -2.80 11.22
C GLN A 124 0.11 -1.29 11.05
N ASN A 125 -0.67 -0.83 10.07
CA ASN A 125 -0.98 0.58 9.92
C ASN A 125 -1.84 1.10 11.07
N ARG A 126 -2.69 0.31 11.75
CA ARG A 126 -3.49 0.82 12.89
C ARG A 126 -2.63 1.22 14.07
N GLU A 127 -1.46 0.61 14.22
CA GLU A 127 -0.48 1.06 15.20
C GLU A 127 0.19 2.40 14.77
N GLU A 128 -0.02 2.85 13.51
CA GLU A 128 0.49 4.12 12.97
C GLU A 128 -0.60 5.11 12.45
N PHE A 129 -1.88 4.72 12.36
CA PHE A 129 -2.93 5.45 11.65
C PHE A 129 -3.89 6.09 12.64
N PHE A 130 -3.71 7.39 12.85
CA PHE A 130 -4.63 8.24 13.57
C PHE A 130 -6.06 8.16 12.97
N ASP A 131 -7.07 7.88 13.81
CA ASP A 131 -8.48 7.88 13.40
C ASP A 131 -8.94 9.31 13.08
N GLU A 132 -8.89 9.70 11.81
CA GLU A 132 -9.33 11.02 11.30
C GLU A 132 -10.75 11.41 11.76
N SER A 133 -11.62 10.45 12.09
CA SER A 133 -12.96 10.75 12.62
C SER A 133 -12.91 11.49 13.95
N LEU A 134 -11.82 11.35 14.72
CA LEU A 134 -11.61 12.05 15.99
C LEU A 134 -11.56 13.57 15.81
N ARG A 135 -11.15 14.09 14.66
CA ARG A 135 -11.11 15.53 14.37
C ARG A 135 -12.48 16.19 14.37
N PHE A 136 -13.52 15.39 14.08
CA PHE A 136 -14.90 15.85 13.94
C PHE A 136 -15.77 15.54 15.17
N LYS A 137 -15.24 14.79 16.15
CA LYS A 137 -15.96 14.51 17.41
C LYS A 137 -15.93 15.72 18.33
N ASP A 138 -16.98 15.82 19.14
CA ASP A 138 -17.01 16.77 20.25
C ASP A 138 -15.94 16.39 21.27
N VAL A 139 -15.09 17.35 21.62
CA VAL A 139 -13.90 17.13 22.46
C VAL A 139 -14.28 16.57 23.84
N ASP A 140 -15.43 16.97 24.36
CA ASP A 140 -15.97 16.50 25.64
C ASP A 140 -16.34 15.01 25.64
N THR A 141 -16.55 14.43 24.45
CA THR A 141 -16.90 13.00 24.28
C THR A 141 -15.68 12.09 24.13
N LEU A 142 -14.48 12.66 23.93
CA LEU A 142 -13.25 11.91 23.73
C LEU A 142 -12.78 11.26 25.03
N THR A 143 -12.34 10.01 24.95
CA THR A 143 -11.54 9.39 26.03
C THR A 143 -10.17 10.06 26.14
N ASP A 144 -9.45 9.85 27.23
CA ASP A 144 -8.10 10.42 27.40
C ASP A 144 -7.12 9.91 26.35
N VAL A 145 -7.22 8.63 25.97
CA VAL A 145 -6.40 8.04 24.90
C VAL A 145 -6.70 8.72 23.55
N GLN A 146 -7.97 8.85 23.19
CA GLN A 146 -8.37 9.53 21.94
C GLN A 146 -8.00 11.02 21.93
N LEU A 147 -8.00 11.66 23.09
CA LEU A 147 -7.56 13.05 23.23
C LEU A 147 -6.06 13.17 23.00
N ASP A 148 -5.25 12.25 23.55
CA ASP A 148 -3.80 12.20 23.35
C ASP A 148 -3.47 11.88 21.87
N GLU A 149 -4.12 10.90 21.26
CA GLU A 149 -3.98 10.57 19.82
C GLU A 149 -4.28 11.79 18.92
N LEU A 150 -5.33 12.56 19.26
CA LEU A 150 -5.69 13.78 18.53
C LEU A 150 -4.67 14.90 18.73
N ILE A 151 -4.07 15.03 19.92
CA ILE A 151 -2.99 15.99 20.18
C ILE A 151 -1.76 15.63 19.35
N ASP A 152 -1.34 14.37 19.37
CA ASP A 152 -0.18 13.89 18.62
C ASP A 152 -0.32 14.13 17.12
N TYR A 153 -1.53 13.88 16.58
CA TYR A 153 -1.87 14.21 15.19
C TYR A 153 -1.62 15.70 14.87
N TYR A 154 -2.20 16.63 15.66
CA TYR A 154 -2.03 18.06 15.40
C TYR A 154 -0.60 18.57 15.66
N GLN A 155 0.18 17.89 16.51
CA GLN A 155 1.59 18.20 16.77
C GLN A 155 2.53 17.70 15.66
N GLY A 156 2.19 16.58 15.02
CA GLY A 156 2.96 15.98 13.93
C GLY A 156 2.83 16.68 12.57
N GLU A 157 1.88 17.60 12.43
CA GLU A 157 1.65 18.36 11.19
C GLU A 157 2.78 19.36 10.91
N ASP A 158 3.31 19.36 9.68
CA ASP A 158 4.30 20.35 9.20
C ASP A 158 3.62 21.72 8.96
N LEU A 159 3.34 22.45 10.04
CA LEU A 159 2.67 23.76 10.02
C LEU A 159 3.29 24.76 9.01
N PRO A 160 4.62 24.86 8.84
CA PRO A 160 5.26 25.64 7.76
C PRO A 160 4.76 25.36 6.34
N SER A 161 4.44 24.11 6.01
CA SER A 161 3.92 23.70 4.70
C SER A 161 2.45 24.09 4.49
N ILE A 162 1.70 24.31 5.57
CA ILE A 162 0.29 24.68 5.54
C ILE A 162 0.11 26.18 5.25
N HIS A 163 -0.81 26.50 4.34
CA HIS A 163 -1.14 27.88 3.97
C HIS A 163 -1.52 28.71 5.22
N LYS A 164 -0.97 29.93 5.32
CA LYS A 164 -1.06 30.79 6.52
C LYS A 164 -2.49 30.98 7.07
N LYS A 165 -3.49 31.04 6.19
CA LYS A 165 -4.91 31.19 6.58
C LYS A 165 -5.48 29.94 7.28
N ALA A 166 -5.05 28.74 6.89
CA ALA A 166 -5.47 27.48 7.51
C ALA A 166 -4.64 27.15 8.77
N ARG A 167 -3.36 27.55 8.78
CA ARG A 167 -2.43 27.35 9.91
C ARG A 167 -2.95 27.86 11.24
N LYS A 168 -3.62 29.02 11.26
CA LYS A 168 -4.19 29.58 12.49
C LYS A 168 -5.22 28.63 13.12
N GLY A 169 -6.10 28.02 12.32
CA GLY A 169 -7.11 27.09 12.84
C GLY A 169 -6.51 25.81 13.42
N TYR A 170 -5.39 25.34 12.88
CA TYR A 170 -4.65 24.20 13.44
C TYR A 170 -4.03 24.53 14.80
N ILE A 171 -3.40 25.70 14.93
CA ILE A 171 -2.81 26.18 16.19
C ILE A 171 -3.91 26.36 17.25
N ASP A 172 -5.00 27.07 16.90
CA ASP A 172 -6.10 27.32 17.82
C ASP A 172 -6.74 26.00 18.30
N LYS A 173 -6.85 24.99 17.42
CA LYS A 173 -7.36 23.67 17.77
C LYS A 173 -6.39 22.92 18.71
N LEU A 174 -5.09 22.93 18.42
CA LEU A 174 -4.08 22.28 19.25
C LEU A 174 -4.03 22.89 20.66
N ASP A 175 -4.05 24.22 20.77
CA ASP A 175 -4.07 24.92 22.07
C ASP A 175 -5.30 24.53 22.90
N MET A 176 -6.47 24.47 22.26
CA MET A 176 -7.71 24.04 22.91
C MET A 176 -7.62 22.58 23.42
N LEU A 177 -7.07 21.66 22.63
CA LEU A 177 -6.91 20.26 23.05
C LEU A 177 -5.95 20.12 24.24
N LEU A 178 -4.83 20.84 24.22
CA LEU A 178 -3.86 20.87 25.32
C LEU A 178 -4.47 21.42 26.62
N GLN A 179 -5.31 22.47 26.52
CA GLN A 179 -6.02 23.02 27.68
C GLN A 179 -7.01 22.01 28.29
N VAL A 180 -7.76 21.29 27.44
CA VAL A 180 -8.67 20.24 27.91
C VAL A 180 -7.87 19.12 28.59
N ARG A 181 -6.75 18.69 28.01
CA ARG A 181 -5.91 17.64 28.58
C ARG A 181 -5.36 18.02 29.95
N ALA A 182 -4.81 19.23 30.07
CA ALA A 182 -4.30 19.76 31.34
C ALA A 182 -5.42 19.85 32.40
N SER A 183 -6.62 20.26 32.01
CA SER A 183 -7.78 20.33 32.90
C SER A 183 -8.23 18.95 33.40
N ARG A 184 -8.15 17.90 32.57
CA ARG A 184 -8.46 16.53 32.97
C ARG A 184 -7.42 15.96 33.93
N GLN A 185 -6.14 16.18 33.66
CA GLN A 185 -5.03 15.76 34.53
C GLN A 185 -5.10 16.44 35.91
N ALA A 186 -5.47 17.73 35.97
CA ALA A 186 -5.64 18.43 37.24
C ALA A 186 -6.82 17.90 38.08
N LYS A 187 -7.84 17.29 37.45
CA LYS A 187 -9.01 16.71 38.13
C LYS A 187 -8.82 15.27 38.57
N ASN A 188 -7.93 14.53 37.90
CA ASN A 188 -7.48 13.19 38.29
C ASN A 188 -5.96 13.18 38.45
N PRO A 189 -5.42 13.84 39.49
CA PRO A 189 -4.02 13.66 39.85
C PRO A 189 -3.85 12.20 40.29
N ALA A 190 -2.93 11.49 39.64
CA ALA A 190 -2.54 10.12 39.99
C ALA A 190 -2.12 10.00 41.46
#